data_AF-A0A5T8B984-F1
#
_entry.id   AF-A0A5T8B984-F1
#
_cell.length_a   1.000
_cell.length_b   1.000
_cell.length_c   1.000
_cell.angle_alpha   90.00
_cell.angle_beta   90.00
_cell.angle_gamma   90.00
#
_symmetry.space_group_name_H-M   'P 1'
#
loop_
_entity.id
_entity.type
_entity.pdbx_description
1 polymer ?
#
loop_
_entity_poly.entity_id
_entity_poly.type
_entity_poly.pdbx_seq_one_letter_code
_entity_poly.pdbx_strand_id
1 'polypeptide(L)'
;MDERIPCKNPQCSHFILPATAARTEGYCMPCVQARYRQEQEEYIRKNRKTIDAFSGITNPVEMLKLVHEPREHDPLIEWIPCPIPTDELYKKLSDDESRDMVDYAEELFDSGWQEEAQEIALCLAAFTQANLDNFLRQVINEEELELSSPLPFHRAPPDVRDALLQKVETDDENRDGILCALAWIGDEVVVEHFNRWRQEPPAWSASLHILPHRYAHQAGWELTENGRRRDLYFPQCTHLVKQAPEQPAVFRAVAEYGENCPHCSLPLINLFEVTPSAVGLSTQGWPGQIRILTCQCCTAYNTVFATVDPQGQPRWCEKNALSTLAVENSSDWITLPLDVLHPGESRLSLFAAEIFLPTTFSQLGGHPAWVQDTDYPTCPTCAQTMMFLAQLSYEDIEEEEYAEGMLYGFICPSCQTTATSYQQT
;
A
#
# COMPACT_ATOMS: atom_id res chain seq x y z
N MET A 1 -27.21 -32.13 37.78
CA MET A 1 -27.53 -31.70 36.41
C MET A 1 -28.40 -30.47 36.56
N ASP A 2 -27.83 -29.28 36.39
CA ASP A 2 -28.62 -28.04 36.49
C ASP A 2 -29.59 -28.00 35.32
N GLU A 3 -30.88 -27.97 35.65
CA GLU A 3 -31.98 -27.93 34.68
C GLU A 3 -31.89 -26.61 33.89
N ARG A 4 -31.41 -26.69 32.65
CA ARG A 4 -31.27 -25.51 31.77
C ARG A 4 -32.58 -25.23 31.05
N ILE A 5 -32.89 -23.95 30.92
CA ILE A 5 -34.13 -23.44 30.31
C ILE A 5 -33.82 -22.94 28.89
N PRO A 6 -34.64 -23.22 27.87
CA PRO A 6 -34.44 -22.66 26.53
C PRO A 6 -34.58 -21.14 26.52
N CYS A 7 -33.82 -20.47 25.66
CA CYS A 7 -33.96 -19.04 25.41
C CYS A 7 -35.37 -18.71 24.88
N LYS A 8 -35.94 -17.59 25.34
CA LYS A 8 -37.26 -17.11 24.91
C LYS A 8 -37.30 -16.64 23.45
N ASN A 9 -36.15 -16.36 22.82
CA ASN A 9 -36.10 -16.04 21.39
C ASN A 9 -36.38 -17.31 20.58
N PRO A 10 -37.48 -17.38 19.80
CA PRO A 10 -37.86 -18.57 19.04
C PRO A 10 -36.88 -18.97 17.94
N GLN A 11 -35.99 -18.06 17.52
CA GLN A 11 -34.93 -18.32 16.53
C GLN A 11 -33.59 -18.69 17.19
N CYS A 12 -33.53 -18.78 18.52
CA CYS A 12 -32.31 -19.09 19.27
C CYS A 12 -32.37 -20.50 19.85
N SER A 13 -31.34 -21.31 19.60
CA SER A 13 -31.22 -22.68 20.11
C SER A 13 -30.50 -22.78 21.46
N HIS A 14 -30.13 -21.66 22.08
CA HIS A 14 -29.37 -21.66 23.33
C HIS A 14 -30.22 -22.03 24.55
N PHE A 15 -29.57 -22.71 25.49
CA PHE A 15 -30.11 -23.04 26.81
C PHE A 15 -29.33 -22.29 27.89
N ILE A 16 -30.06 -21.72 28.86
CA ILE A 16 -29.51 -20.85 29.92
C ILE A 16 -29.83 -21.39 31.30
N LEU A 17 -29.01 -21.02 32.29
CA LEU A 17 -29.27 -21.35 33.68
C LEU A 17 -30.51 -20.59 34.19
N PRO A 18 -31.30 -21.15 35.13
CA PRO A 18 -32.45 -20.47 35.73
C PRO A 18 -32.11 -19.08 36.29
N ALA A 19 -30.93 -18.94 36.90
CA ALA A 19 -30.43 -17.65 37.40
C ALA A 19 -30.21 -16.62 36.27
N THR A 20 -29.77 -17.06 35.09
CA THR A 20 -29.65 -16.19 33.91
C THR A 20 -31.04 -15.79 33.42
N ALA A 21 -31.95 -16.75 33.25
CA ALA A 21 -33.32 -16.49 32.81
C ALA A 21 -34.06 -15.50 33.73
N ALA A 22 -33.86 -15.59 35.04
CA ALA A 22 -34.43 -14.63 35.99
C ALA A 22 -33.89 -13.20 35.81
N ARG A 23 -32.60 -13.06 35.45
CA ARG A 23 -31.94 -11.75 35.24
C ARG A 23 -32.28 -11.12 33.89
N THR A 24 -32.48 -11.93 32.85
CA THR A 24 -32.63 -11.49 31.46
C THR A 24 -34.04 -11.72 30.90
N GLU A 25 -35.03 -11.91 31.78
CA GLU A 25 -36.43 -12.17 31.43
C GLU A 25 -36.62 -13.35 30.46
N GLY A 26 -35.77 -14.36 30.60
CA GLY A 26 -35.79 -15.60 29.80
C GLY A 26 -34.97 -15.56 28.51
N TYR A 27 -34.27 -14.47 28.19
CA TYR A 27 -33.39 -14.40 27.02
C TYR A 27 -31.95 -14.81 27.35
N CYS A 28 -31.23 -15.43 26.42
CA CYS A 28 -29.78 -15.59 26.60
C CYS A 28 -29.07 -14.24 26.45
N MET A 29 -27.89 -14.08 27.07
CA MET A 29 -27.10 -12.84 26.98
C MET A 29 -26.86 -12.38 25.53
N PRO A 30 -26.53 -13.27 24.56
CA PRO A 30 -26.43 -12.88 23.15
C PRO A 30 -27.72 -12.27 22.58
N CYS A 31 -28.90 -12.80 22.92
CA CYS A 31 -30.17 -12.25 22.46
C CYS A 31 -30.49 -10.90 23.13
N VAL A 32 -30.13 -10.72 24.39
CA VAL A 32 -30.26 -9.42 25.08
C VAL A 32 -29.36 -8.37 24.42
N GLN A 33 -28.09 -8.70 24.16
CA GLN A 33 -27.15 -7.83 23.46
C GLN A 33 -27.61 -7.49 22.04
N ALA A 34 -28.12 -8.48 21.28
CA ALA A 34 -28.65 -8.24 19.94
C ALA A 34 -29.82 -7.24 19.96
N ARG A 35 -30.72 -7.34 20.95
CA ARG A 35 -31.81 -6.37 21.12
C ARG A 35 -31.29 -4.98 21.47
N TYR A 36 -30.35 -4.87 22.41
CA TYR A 36 -29.73 -3.58 22.73
C TYR A 36 -29.03 -2.95 21.52
N ARG A 37 -28.32 -3.74 20.70
CA ARG A 37 -27.73 -3.26 19.45
C ARG A 37 -28.79 -2.74 18.48
N GLN A 38 -29.89 -3.48 18.28
CA GLN A 38 -30.99 -3.02 17.43
C GLN A 38 -31.64 -1.72 17.93
N GLU A 39 -31.87 -1.61 19.25
CA GLU A 39 -32.41 -0.39 19.86
C GLU A 39 -31.44 0.79 19.69
N GLN A 40 -30.14 0.55 19.86
CA GLN A 40 -29.08 1.55 19.68
C GLN A 40 -28.94 1.97 18.21
N GLU A 41 -28.92 1.03 17.27
CA GLU A 41 -28.88 1.28 15.82
C GLU A 41 -30.12 2.09 15.38
N GLU A 42 -31.30 1.75 15.89
CA GLU A 42 -32.52 2.50 15.59
C GLU A 42 -32.48 3.91 16.19
N TYR A 43 -31.93 4.07 17.39
CA TYR A 43 -31.68 5.39 17.99
C TYR A 43 -30.71 6.21 17.15
N ILE A 44 -29.57 5.64 16.76
CA ILE A 44 -28.59 6.29 15.89
C ILE A 44 -29.26 6.73 14.58
N ARG A 45 -29.94 5.81 13.88
CA ARG A 45 -30.61 6.11 12.61
C ARG A 45 -31.64 7.25 12.72
N LYS A 46 -32.34 7.37 13.86
CA LYS A 46 -33.35 8.43 14.08
C LYS A 46 -32.76 9.77 14.48
N ASN A 47 -31.57 9.78 15.09
CA ASN A 47 -30.96 10.97 15.66
C ASN A 47 -29.70 11.43 14.92
N ARG A 48 -29.24 10.68 13.92
CA ARG A 48 -28.07 11.01 13.10
C ARG A 48 -28.31 12.32 12.35
N LYS A 49 -27.30 13.19 12.36
CA LYS A 49 -27.27 14.48 11.67
C LYS A 49 -26.12 14.47 10.66
N THR A 50 -26.41 14.96 9.46
CA THR A 50 -25.39 15.16 8.43
C THR A 50 -24.81 16.56 8.55
N ILE A 51 -23.47 16.68 8.60
CA ILE A 51 -22.76 17.96 8.71
C ILE A 51 -21.87 18.16 7.49
N ASP A 52 -22.03 19.29 6.80
CA ASP A 52 -21.17 19.74 5.71
C ASP A 52 -20.13 20.74 6.24
N ALA A 53 -18.94 20.25 6.56
CA ALA A 53 -17.84 21.09 7.04
C ALA A 53 -17.26 21.99 5.93
N PHE A 54 -17.44 21.63 4.66
CA PHE A 54 -16.82 22.28 3.51
C PHE A 54 -17.70 23.37 2.87
N SER A 55 -18.89 23.59 3.42
CA SER A 55 -19.89 24.48 2.85
C SER A 55 -19.37 25.91 2.71
N GLY A 56 -19.22 26.38 1.47
CA GLY A 56 -18.76 27.73 1.15
C GLY A 56 -17.24 27.94 1.22
N ILE A 57 -16.46 26.88 1.48
CA ILE A 57 -15.00 26.92 1.53
C ILE A 57 -14.45 26.56 0.16
N THR A 58 -13.51 27.38 -0.33
CA THR A 58 -12.87 27.18 -1.64
C THR A 58 -11.35 27.24 -1.57
N ASN A 59 -10.78 27.70 -0.45
CA ASN A 59 -9.34 27.73 -0.24
C ASN A 59 -8.83 26.30 0.02
N PRO A 60 -7.83 25.79 -0.74
CA PRO A 60 -7.36 24.42 -0.60
C PRO A 60 -6.71 24.13 0.75
N VAL A 61 -6.00 25.09 1.35
CA VAL A 61 -5.42 24.97 2.70
C VAL A 61 -6.52 24.82 3.75
N GLU A 62 -7.55 25.68 3.71
CA GLU A 62 -8.68 25.59 4.65
C GLU A 62 -9.42 24.25 4.52
N MET A 63 -9.60 23.76 3.29
CA MET A 63 -10.20 22.45 3.04
C MET A 63 -9.32 21.31 3.60
N LEU A 64 -8.02 21.34 3.37
CA LEU A 64 -7.10 20.31 3.88
C LEU A 64 -7.05 20.31 5.42
N LYS A 65 -7.06 21.49 6.06
CA LYS A 65 -7.16 21.57 7.53
C LYS A 65 -8.42 20.92 8.06
N LEU A 66 -9.54 21.01 7.34
CA LEU A 66 -10.79 20.33 7.69
C LEU A 66 -10.82 18.84 7.36
N VAL A 67 -10.03 18.39 6.38
CA VAL A 67 -9.82 16.96 6.09
C VAL A 67 -9.08 16.31 7.24
N HIS A 68 -7.99 16.94 7.72
CA HIS A 68 -7.16 16.45 8.82
C HIS A 68 -7.54 17.04 10.19
N GLU A 69 -8.77 17.55 10.33
CA GLU A 69 -9.24 18.07 11.61
C GLU A 69 -9.48 16.88 12.57
N PRO A 70 -8.81 16.84 13.74
CA PRO A 70 -9.06 15.79 14.71
C PRO A 70 -10.52 15.81 15.18
N ARG A 71 -11.22 14.68 15.04
CA ARG A 71 -12.64 14.55 15.37
C ARG A 71 -12.90 13.33 16.23
N GLU A 72 -13.52 13.54 17.39
CA GLU A 72 -14.04 12.42 18.19
C GLU A 72 -15.18 11.70 17.45
N HIS A 73 -15.16 10.37 17.47
CA HIS A 73 -16.22 9.57 16.86
C HIS A 73 -17.55 9.77 17.59
N ASP A 74 -18.51 10.43 16.94
CA ASP A 74 -19.91 10.50 17.36
C ASP A 74 -20.79 9.73 16.36
N PRO A 75 -21.41 8.59 16.76
CA PRO A 75 -22.25 7.80 15.87
C PRO A 75 -23.50 8.56 15.37
N LEU A 76 -23.87 9.67 16.03
CA LEU A 76 -24.96 10.56 15.66
C LEU A 76 -24.54 11.64 14.67
N ILE A 77 -23.28 11.70 14.26
CA ILE A 77 -22.79 12.65 13.26
C ILE A 77 -22.33 11.87 12.03
N GLU A 78 -22.77 12.33 10.87
CA GLU A 78 -22.29 11.88 9.57
C GLU A 78 -21.70 13.09 8.85
N TRP A 79 -20.38 13.08 8.65
CA TRP A 79 -19.68 14.15 7.96
C TRP A 79 -19.78 13.94 6.45
N ILE A 80 -20.16 14.98 5.72
CA ILE A 80 -20.07 14.94 4.25
C ILE A 80 -18.57 14.90 3.89
N PRO A 81 -18.13 13.94 3.06
CA PRO A 81 -16.76 13.90 2.58
C PRO A 81 -16.36 15.18 1.85
N CYS A 82 -15.06 15.46 1.81
CA CYS A 82 -14.54 16.58 1.03
C CYS A 82 -15.02 16.46 -0.44
N PRO A 83 -15.60 17.53 -1.02
CA PRO A 83 -16.12 17.47 -2.40
C PRO A 83 -15.02 17.41 -3.47
N ILE A 84 -13.76 17.63 -3.08
CA ILE A 84 -12.59 17.54 -3.95
C ILE A 84 -11.69 16.42 -3.41
N PRO A 85 -11.22 15.48 -4.25
CA PRO A 85 -10.24 14.48 -3.82
C PRO A 85 -9.04 15.12 -3.12
N THR A 86 -8.59 14.51 -2.03
CA THR A 86 -7.56 15.09 -1.15
C THR A 86 -6.23 15.25 -1.88
N ASP A 87 -5.82 14.27 -2.69
CA ASP A 87 -4.63 14.36 -3.53
C ASP A 87 -4.67 15.53 -4.52
N GLU A 88 -5.83 15.80 -5.12
CA GLU A 88 -6.06 16.96 -5.99
C GLU A 88 -6.01 18.31 -5.26
N LEU A 89 -6.32 18.35 -3.96
CA LEU A 89 -6.10 19.55 -3.15
C LEU A 89 -4.61 19.78 -2.92
N TYR A 90 -3.86 18.76 -2.51
CA TYR A 90 -2.41 18.85 -2.31
C TYR A 90 -1.67 19.24 -3.59
N LYS A 91 -2.02 18.65 -4.74
CA LYS A 91 -1.43 18.99 -6.05
C LYS A 91 -1.61 20.46 -6.45
N LYS A 92 -2.63 21.15 -5.92
CA LYS A 92 -2.95 22.55 -6.23
C LYS A 92 -2.25 23.56 -5.33
N LEU A 93 -1.65 23.11 -4.23
CA LEU A 93 -0.97 24.02 -3.31
C LEU A 93 0.20 24.69 -4.00
N SER A 94 0.30 26.00 -3.83
CA SER A 94 1.54 26.74 -4.08
C SER A 94 2.62 26.39 -3.05
N ASP A 95 3.85 26.85 -3.28
CA ASP A 95 4.94 26.72 -2.29
C ASP A 95 4.60 27.39 -0.95
N ASP A 96 3.89 28.52 -0.99
CA ASP A 96 3.45 29.25 0.20
C ASP A 96 2.38 28.45 0.96
N GLU A 97 1.36 27.96 0.27
CA GLU A 97 0.28 27.15 0.85
C GLU A 97 0.78 25.78 1.35
N SER A 98 1.78 25.19 0.69
CA SER A 98 2.43 23.98 1.16
C SER A 98 3.15 24.21 2.49
N ARG A 99 3.81 25.38 2.66
CA ARG A 99 4.41 25.76 3.95
C ARG A 99 3.36 25.99 5.02
N ASP A 100 2.22 26.61 4.69
CA ASP A 100 1.11 26.76 5.64
C ASP A 100 0.58 25.41 6.15
N MET A 101 0.61 24.36 5.31
CA MET A 101 0.27 23.00 5.72
C MET A 101 1.36 22.33 6.56
N VAL A 102 2.65 22.61 6.30
CA VAL A 102 3.75 22.16 7.16
C VAL A 102 3.63 22.78 8.55
N ASP A 103 3.45 24.11 8.62
CA ASP A 103 3.29 24.84 9.88
C ASP A 103 2.09 24.29 10.69
N TYR A 104 1.02 23.90 10.00
CA TYR A 104 -0.14 23.27 10.63
C TYR A 104 0.15 21.84 11.13
N ALA A 105 0.91 21.05 10.39
CA ALA A 105 1.35 19.73 10.86
C ALA A 105 2.23 19.84 12.12
N GLU A 106 3.16 20.81 12.15
CA GLU A 106 3.99 21.10 13.32
C GLU A 106 3.14 21.52 14.54
N GLU A 107 2.13 22.38 14.34
CA GLU A 107 1.17 22.79 15.38
C GLU A 107 0.36 21.61 15.94
N LEU A 108 -0.13 20.73 15.06
CA LEU A 108 -0.86 19.53 15.47
C LEU A 108 0.04 18.58 16.27
N PHE A 109 1.28 18.38 15.82
CA PHE A 109 2.26 17.53 16.49
C PHE A 109 2.54 18.05 17.91
N ASP A 110 2.82 19.34 18.07
CA ASP A 110 3.03 19.99 19.38
C ASP A 110 1.78 19.95 20.29
N SER A 111 0.60 19.87 19.68
CA SER A 111 -0.69 19.80 20.39
C SER A 111 -1.10 18.38 20.79
N GLY A 112 -0.30 17.36 20.46
CA GLY A 112 -0.56 15.95 20.76
C GLY A 112 -1.38 15.20 19.72
N TRP A 113 -1.64 15.80 18.55
CA TRP A 113 -2.32 15.20 17.40
C TRP A 113 -1.29 14.67 16.40
N GLN A 114 -0.45 13.75 16.87
CA GLN A 114 0.71 13.27 16.12
C GLN A 114 0.33 12.40 14.92
N GLU A 115 -0.75 11.63 15.00
CA GLU A 115 -1.24 10.82 13.87
C GLU A 115 -1.64 11.73 12.70
N GLU A 116 -2.49 12.72 12.93
CA GLU A 116 -2.95 13.66 11.90
C GLU A 116 -1.78 14.50 11.35
N ALA A 117 -0.85 14.91 12.21
CA ALA A 117 0.35 15.62 11.78
C ALA A 117 1.21 14.78 10.83
N GLN A 118 1.40 13.49 11.14
CA GLN A 118 2.15 12.57 10.30
C GLN A 118 1.42 12.23 8.99
N GLU A 119 0.09 12.14 8.99
CA GLU A 119 -0.71 12.00 7.77
C GLU A 119 -0.52 13.19 6.81
N ILE A 120 -0.51 14.40 7.34
CA ILE A 120 -0.24 15.61 6.54
C ILE A 120 1.18 15.55 5.96
N ALA A 121 2.18 15.20 6.78
CA ALA A 121 3.56 15.06 6.34
C ALA A 121 3.72 13.99 5.24
N LEU A 122 3.01 12.86 5.36
CA LEU A 122 2.94 11.81 4.34
C LEU A 122 2.37 12.33 3.03
N CYS A 123 1.23 13.02 3.07
CA CYS A 123 0.61 13.62 1.88
C CYS A 123 1.51 14.67 1.23
N LEU A 124 2.12 15.56 2.01
CA LEU A 124 3.06 16.57 1.52
C LEU A 124 4.29 15.91 0.86
N ALA A 125 4.83 14.86 1.46
CA ALA A 125 5.97 14.12 0.93
C ALA A 125 5.66 13.40 -0.40
N ALA A 126 4.44 12.87 -0.56
CA ALA A 126 4.03 12.10 -1.74
C ALA A 126 3.55 13.00 -2.90
N PHE A 127 2.78 14.06 -2.59
CA PHE A 127 2.05 14.84 -3.60
C PHE A 127 2.70 16.18 -3.94
N THR A 128 3.63 16.67 -3.12
CA THR A 128 4.23 18.00 -3.28
C THR A 128 5.77 17.95 -3.28
N GLN A 129 6.40 19.12 -3.28
CA GLN A 129 7.83 19.26 -3.03
C GLN A 129 8.13 20.00 -1.72
N ALA A 130 7.16 20.10 -0.80
CA ALA A 130 7.29 20.79 0.48
C ALA A 130 8.55 20.37 1.24
N ASN A 131 9.16 21.33 1.95
CA ASN A 131 10.27 21.10 2.86
C ASN A 131 9.70 20.67 4.21
N LEU A 132 10.10 19.49 4.69
CA LEU A 132 9.66 18.91 5.96
C LEU A 132 10.76 18.95 7.04
N ASP A 133 11.84 19.69 6.82
CA ASP A 133 13.06 19.56 7.61
C ASP A 133 12.84 19.82 9.11
N ASN A 134 12.03 20.83 9.45
CA ASN A 134 11.73 21.18 10.84
C ASN A 134 10.81 20.14 11.50
N PHE A 135 9.71 19.80 10.85
CA PHE A 135 8.86 18.67 11.24
C PHE A 135 9.65 17.39 11.49
N LEU A 136 10.54 16.99 10.58
CA LEU A 136 11.37 15.79 10.74
C LEU A 136 12.33 15.90 11.93
N ARG A 137 12.88 17.09 12.21
CA ARG A 137 13.69 17.33 13.42
C ARG A 137 12.87 17.17 14.70
N GLN A 138 11.62 17.62 14.69
CA GLN A 138 10.69 17.47 15.82
C GLN A 138 10.42 15.97 16.07
N VAL A 139 10.03 15.23 15.03
CA VAL A 139 9.75 13.79 15.10
C VAL A 139 10.94 13.00 15.67
N ILE A 140 12.17 13.22 15.18
CA ILE A 140 13.32 12.43 15.67
C ILE A 140 13.76 12.79 17.09
N ASN A 141 13.25 13.88 17.67
CA ASN A 141 13.57 14.30 19.03
C ASN A 141 12.62 13.70 20.08
N GLU A 142 11.53 13.06 19.68
CA GLU A 142 10.67 12.29 20.58
C GLU A 142 11.43 11.11 21.22
N GLU A 143 10.99 10.72 22.41
CA GLU A 143 11.54 9.57 23.14
C GLU A 143 11.15 8.25 22.45
N GLU A 144 9.89 8.13 22.05
CA GLU A 144 9.35 7.02 21.26
C GLU A 144 9.20 7.49 19.81
N LEU A 145 9.86 6.79 18.87
CA LEU A 145 9.83 7.14 17.46
C LEU A 145 8.67 6.39 16.78
N GLU A 146 7.45 6.79 17.13
CA GLU A 146 6.22 6.25 16.53
C GLU A 146 6.03 6.83 15.12
N LEU A 147 6.51 6.10 14.11
CA LEU A 147 6.34 6.48 12.70
C LEU A 147 5.12 5.77 12.11
N SER A 148 4.11 6.52 11.72
CA SER A 148 3.00 5.99 10.90
C SER A 148 3.48 5.61 9.50
N SER A 149 4.43 6.38 8.95
CA SER A 149 5.13 6.07 7.71
C SER A 149 6.55 6.64 7.71
N PRO A 150 7.56 5.88 7.26
CA PRO A 150 8.92 6.40 7.08
C PRO A 150 9.12 7.18 5.77
N LEU A 151 8.14 7.20 4.84
CA LEU A 151 8.22 7.89 3.55
C LEU A 151 8.60 9.39 3.64
N PRO A 152 8.09 10.19 4.60
CA PRO A 152 8.47 11.59 4.76
C PRO A 152 9.99 11.84 4.84
N PHE A 153 10.78 10.85 5.26
CA PHE A 153 12.24 10.96 5.38
C PHE A 153 12.98 10.92 4.03
N HIS A 154 12.33 10.65 2.89
CA HIS A 154 13.01 10.48 1.60
C HIS A 154 13.82 11.70 1.08
N ARG A 155 13.57 12.88 1.65
CA ARG A 155 14.33 14.12 1.40
C ARG A 155 14.85 14.77 2.69
N ALA A 156 15.00 13.98 3.77
CA ALA A 156 15.43 14.53 5.05
C ALA A 156 16.83 15.17 4.94
N PRO A 157 17.08 16.24 5.71
CA PRO A 157 18.34 16.96 5.63
C PRO A 157 19.47 16.15 6.30
N PRO A 158 20.75 16.42 5.97
CA PRO A 158 21.89 15.69 6.50
C PRO A 158 21.97 15.61 8.03
N ASP A 159 21.52 16.63 8.75
CA ASP A 159 21.54 16.64 10.21
C ASP A 159 20.51 15.66 10.82
N VAL A 160 19.35 15.49 10.19
CA VAL A 160 18.36 14.46 10.57
C VAL A 160 18.93 13.06 10.33
N ARG A 161 19.55 12.84 9.16
CA ARG A 161 20.24 11.57 8.85
C ARG A 161 21.31 11.25 9.90
N ASP A 162 22.19 12.20 10.19
CA ASP A 162 23.33 11.99 11.10
C ASP A 162 22.85 11.73 12.54
N ALA A 163 21.76 12.38 12.97
CA ALA A 163 21.12 12.09 14.25
C ALA A 163 20.54 10.66 14.30
N LEU A 164 19.85 10.22 13.24
CA LEU A 164 19.34 8.84 13.13
C LEU A 164 20.46 7.81 13.12
N LEU A 165 21.57 8.06 12.40
CA LEU A 165 22.76 7.20 12.39
C LEU A 165 23.45 7.12 13.76
N GLN A 166 23.34 8.14 14.60
CA GLN A 166 23.81 8.07 15.99
C GLN A 166 22.82 7.28 16.86
N LYS A 167 21.52 7.57 16.75
CA LYS A 167 20.47 6.90 17.52
C LYS A 167 20.43 5.39 17.28
N VAL A 168 20.56 4.93 16.03
CA VAL A 168 20.48 3.49 15.68
C VAL A 168 21.48 2.64 16.45
N GLU A 169 22.63 3.18 16.84
CA GLU A 169 23.68 2.44 17.54
C GLU A 169 23.35 2.16 19.02
N THR A 170 22.40 2.89 19.61
CA THR A 170 22.09 2.81 21.05
C THR A 170 20.62 2.63 21.38
N ASP A 171 19.73 3.01 20.47
CA ASP A 171 18.28 2.95 20.66
C ASP A 171 17.75 1.58 20.23
N ASP A 172 17.56 0.70 21.21
CA ASP A 172 17.09 -0.68 20.98
C ASP A 172 15.59 -0.73 20.66
N GLU A 173 14.81 0.19 21.22
CA GLU A 173 13.34 0.18 21.13
C GLU A 173 12.87 0.69 19.76
N ASN A 174 13.50 1.76 19.25
CA ASN A 174 13.09 2.40 17.99
C ASN A 174 13.88 1.93 16.77
N ARG A 175 14.74 0.92 16.90
CA ARG A 175 15.74 0.58 15.88
C ARG A 175 15.15 0.25 14.50
N ASP A 176 14.02 -0.47 14.47
CA ASP A 176 13.32 -0.81 13.24
C ASP A 176 12.84 0.44 12.50
N GLY A 177 12.19 1.36 13.21
CA GLY A 177 11.74 2.65 12.68
C GLY A 177 12.90 3.51 12.18
N ILE A 178 14.01 3.55 12.92
CA ILE A 178 15.22 4.29 12.52
C ILE A 178 15.81 3.72 11.23
N LEU A 179 15.91 2.39 11.10
CA LEU A 179 16.42 1.74 9.89
C LEU A 179 15.51 1.97 8.68
N CYS A 180 14.19 1.97 8.88
CA CYS A 180 13.22 2.36 7.85
C CYS A 180 13.41 3.84 7.42
N ALA A 181 13.51 4.77 8.36
CA ALA A 181 13.74 6.19 8.06
C ALA A 181 15.06 6.40 7.31
N LEU A 182 16.15 5.76 7.75
CA LEU A 182 17.44 5.79 7.05
C LEU A 182 17.32 5.22 5.63
N ALA A 183 16.62 4.09 5.46
CA ALA A 183 16.39 3.50 4.15
C ALA A 183 15.69 4.48 3.20
N TRP A 184 14.68 5.21 3.67
CA TRP A 184 14.00 6.24 2.88
C TRP A 184 14.90 7.41 2.54
N ILE A 185 15.73 7.91 3.48
CA ILE A 185 16.75 8.94 3.19
C ILE A 185 17.65 8.48 2.04
N GLY A 186 18.20 7.25 2.14
CA GLY A 186 18.81 6.52 1.04
C GLY A 186 19.95 7.24 0.29
N ASP A 187 20.55 8.26 0.89
CA ASP A 187 21.63 9.03 0.29
C ASP A 187 22.97 8.27 0.32
N GLU A 188 24.03 8.87 -0.23
CA GLU A 188 25.33 8.21 -0.34
C GLU A 188 25.91 7.76 1.01
N VAL A 189 25.65 8.52 2.09
CA VAL A 189 26.13 8.20 3.44
C VAL A 189 25.35 7.01 4.01
N VAL A 190 24.03 6.98 3.85
CA VAL A 190 23.21 5.82 4.23
C VAL A 190 23.65 4.58 3.47
N VAL A 191 23.85 4.69 2.15
CA VAL A 191 24.28 3.56 1.30
C VAL A 191 25.63 3.01 1.76
N GLU A 192 26.58 3.88 2.11
CA GLU A 192 27.87 3.48 2.68
C GLU A 192 27.71 2.75 4.02
N HIS A 193 26.88 3.28 4.93
CA HIS A 193 26.59 2.66 6.21
C HIS A 193 25.92 1.29 6.07
N PHE A 194 24.92 1.16 5.21
CA PHE A 194 24.24 -0.11 4.95
C PHE A 194 25.21 -1.13 4.36
N ASN A 195 26.10 -0.71 3.45
CA ASN A 195 27.13 -1.59 2.90
C ASN A 195 28.17 -2.00 3.94
N ARG A 196 28.56 -1.09 4.85
CA ARG A 196 29.44 -1.39 5.98
C ARG A 196 28.79 -2.42 6.91
N TRP A 197 27.54 -2.22 7.33
CA TRP A 197 26.81 -3.18 8.17
C TRP A 197 26.57 -4.53 7.48
N ARG A 198 26.51 -4.57 6.14
CA ARG A 198 26.46 -5.84 5.38
C ARG A 198 27.79 -6.60 5.46
N GLN A 199 28.92 -5.90 5.44
CA GLN A 199 30.26 -6.51 5.49
C GLN A 199 30.68 -6.87 6.91
N GLU A 200 30.38 -6.00 7.86
CA GLU A 200 30.68 -6.14 9.28
C GLU A 200 29.40 -5.84 10.08
N PRO A 201 28.54 -6.85 10.30
CA PRO A 201 27.30 -6.67 11.04
C PRO A 201 27.55 -6.19 12.47
N PRO A 202 26.89 -5.11 12.91
CA PRO A 202 27.02 -4.63 14.28
C PRO A 202 26.38 -5.61 15.27
N ALA A 203 26.82 -5.61 16.52
CA ALA A 203 26.34 -6.57 17.52
C ALA A 203 24.82 -6.54 17.72
N TRP A 204 24.22 -5.34 17.64
CA TRP A 204 22.77 -5.15 17.75
C TRP A 204 21.99 -5.76 16.57
N SER A 205 22.61 -6.06 15.43
CA SER A 205 21.86 -6.65 14.29
C SER A 205 21.34 -8.06 14.58
N ALA A 206 21.86 -8.72 15.63
CA ALA A 206 21.41 -10.03 16.06
C ALA A 206 20.00 -10.04 16.68
N SER A 207 19.48 -8.88 17.10
CA SER A 207 18.11 -8.77 17.63
C SER A 207 17.07 -8.48 16.54
N LEU A 208 17.50 -8.17 15.31
CA LEU A 208 16.60 -7.83 14.21
C LEU A 208 16.07 -9.07 13.50
N HIS A 209 14.85 -8.98 12.98
CA HIS A 209 14.23 -10.03 12.17
C HIS A 209 14.87 -10.14 10.77
N ILE A 210 15.39 -9.04 10.25
CA ILE A 210 16.08 -8.97 8.95
C ILE A 210 17.41 -8.22 9.09
N LEU A 211 18.32 -8.46 8.15
CA LEU A 211 19.62 -7.78 8.16
C LEU A 211 19.45 -6.26 7.92
N PRO A 212 20.29 -5.39 8.52
CA PRO A 212 20.11 -3.93 8.44
C PRO A 212 20.00 -3.38 7.02
N HIS A 213 20.81 -3.90 6.10
CA HIS A 213 20.77 -3.46 4.70
C HIS A 213 19.51 -3.90 3.93
N ARG A 214 18.69 -4.81 4.47
CA ARG A 214 17.45 -5.29 3.84
C ARG A 214 16.29 -4.32 4.07
N TYR A 215 16.36 -3.42 5.06
CA TYR A 215 15.39 -2.34 5.22
C TYR A 215 15.33 -1.40 4.00
N ALA A 216 16.40 -1.36 3.19
CA ALA A 216 16.41 -0.64 1.92
C ALA A 216 15.27 -1.05 0.97
N HIS A 217 14.79 -2.31 1.07
CA HIS A 217 13.64 -2.79 0.27
C HIS A 217 12.35 -2.01 0.59
N GLN A 218 12.18 -1.49 1.81
CA GLN A 218 11.05 -0.62 2.18
C GLN A 218 11.01 0.68 1.38
N ALA A 219 12.18 1.20 0.99
CA ALA A 219 12.32 2.41 0.17
C ALA A 219 12.58 2.08 -1.32
N GLY A 220 12.38 0.83 -1.72
CA GLY A 220 12.46 0.39 -3.10
C GLY A 220 13.86 0.37 -3.71
N TRP A 221 14.90 0.13 -2.90
CA TRP A 221 16.26 -0.04 -3.40
C TRP A 221 17.04 -1.14 -2.67
N GLU A 222 18.17 -1.57 -3.23
CA GLU A 222 19.06 -2.53 -2.60
C GLU A 222 20.54 -2.24 -2.90
N LEU A 223 21.43 -2.92 -2.18
CA LEU A 223 22.84 -2.92 -2.47
C LEU A 223 23.18 -3.97 -3.53
N THR A 224 23.80 -3.54 -4.62
CA THR A 224 24.52 -4.41 -5.56
C THR A 224 25.64 -5.18 -4.84
N GLU A 225 26.19 -6.21 -5.50
CA GLU A 225 27.35 -6.95 -4.99
C GLU A 225 28.52 -6.02 -4.62
N ASN A 226 28.79 -5.01 -5.45
CA ASN A 226 29.83 -4.00 -5.22
C ASN A 226 29.45 -2.92 -4.18
N GLY A 227 28.31 -3.03 -3.50
CA GLY A 227 27.89 -2.10 -2.45
C GLY A 227 27.33 -0.77 -2.92
N ARG A 228 26.97 -0.66 -4.21
CA ARG A 228 26.28 0.52 -4.77
C ARG A 228 24.76 0.34 -4.68
N ARG A 229 24.03 1.45 -4.54
CA ARG A 229 22.56 1.48 -4.65
C ARG A 229 22.10 1.03 -6.05
N ARG A 230 21.05 0.21 -6.07
CA ARG A 230 20.26 -0.18 -7.24
C ARG A 230 18.80 -0.02 -6.87
N ASP A 231 18.07 0.81 -7.60
CA ASP A 231 16.63 0.94 -7.41
C ASP A 231 15.90 -0.29 -7.96
N LEU A 232 14.79 -0.64 -7.30
CA LEU A 232 13.95 -1.80 -7.58
C LEU A 232 12.63 -1.40 -8.26
N TYR A 233 12.52 -0.16 -8.74
CA TYR A 233 11.36 0.34 -9.47
C TYR A 233 11.80 1.36 -10.54
N PHE A 234 10.88 1.73 -11.43
CA PHE A 234 11.11 2.74 -12.46
C PHE A 234 10.61 4.10 -12.00
N PRO A 235 11.43 5.18 -12.05
CA PRO A 235 11.04 6.48 -11.53
C PRO A 235 9.96 7.18 -12.38
N GLN A 236 9.83 6.83 -13.66
CA GLN A 236 8.70 7.26 -14.48
C GLN A 236 7.42 6.65 -13.91
N CYS A 237 6.47 7.49 -13.49
CA CYS A 237 5.18 7.04 -12.97
C CYS A 237 4.04 7.61 -13.81
N THR A 238 3.10 6.75 -14.20
CA THR A 238 1.88 7.08 -14.95
C THR A 238 0.68 6.47 -14.25
N HIS A 239 -0.30 7.30 -13.92
CA HIS A 239 -1.57 6.88 -13.35
C HIS A 239 -2.31 5.96 -14.33
N LEU A 240 -2.96 4.92 -13.85
CA LEU A 240 -3.88 4.09 -14.63
C LEU A 240 -5.33 4.39 -14.24
N VAL A 241 -6.14 4.81 -15.20
CA VAL A 241 -7.51 5.29 -15.00
C VAL A 241 -8.52 4.45 -15.78
N LYS A 242 -9.73 4.34 -15.24
CA LYS A 242 -10.90 3.77 -15.91
C LYS A 242 -11.45 4.77 -16.95
N GLN A 243 -10.85 4.80 -18.14
CA GLN A 243 -11.26 5.67 -19.26
C GLN A 243 -11.34 4.88 -20.56
N ALA A 244 -12.06 5.36 -21.57
CA ALA A 244 -12.03 4.69 -22.88
C ALA A 244 -10.68 4.95 -23.59
N PRO A 245 -10.07 3.96 -24.26
CA PRO A 245 -8.80 4.15 -24.94
C PRO A 245 -8.94 5.14 -26.11
N GLU A 246 -8.23 6.27 -26.07
CA GLU A 246 -8.25 7.25 -27.17
C GLU A 246 -7.29 6.91 -28.33
N GLN A 247 -6.28 6.04 -28.12
CA GLN A 247 -5.19 5.77 -29.07
C GLN A 247 -4.69 4.31 -29.01
N PRO A 248 -3.99 3.79 -30.05
CA PRO A 248 -3.35 2.47 -29.97
C PRO A 248 -2.41 2.39 -28.76
N ALA A 249 -2.61 1.35 -27.96
CA ALA A 249 -2.22 1.39 -26.56
C ALA A 249 -0.72 1.20 -26.35
N VAL A 250 -0.04 2.23 -25.81
CA VAL A 250 1.32 2.16 -25.25
C VAL A 250 1.37 1.17 -24.07
N PHE A 251 0.21 0.99 -23.42
CA PHE A 251 -0.05 0.15 -22.28
C PHE A 251 -1.46 -0.46 -22.40
N ARG A 252 -1.62 -1.71 -22.00
CA ARG A 252 -2.90 -2.39 -21.86
C ARG A 252 -2.95 -3.14 -20.54
N ALA A 253 -3.97 -2.93 -19.73
CA ALA A 253 -4.23 -3.74 -18.54
C ALA A 253 -5.19 -4.88 -18.88
N VAL A 254 -4.89 -6.09 -18.41
CA VAL A 254 -5.74 -7.29 -18.50
C VAL A 254 -6.14 -7.62 -19.95
N ALA A 255 -5.30 -8.38 -20.64
CA ALA A 255 -5.58 -8.94 -21.96
C ALA A 255 -5.68 -10.47 -21.93
N GLU A 256 -6.51 -11.04 -22.80
CA GLU A 256 -6.59 -12.49 -22.98
C GLU A 256 -5.25 -13.05 -23.48
N TYR A 257 -4.78 -14.13 -22.85
CA TYR A 257 -3.61 -14.86 -23.33
C TYR A 257 -3.99 -16.02 -24.27
N GLY A 258 -5.15 -16.65 -24.07
CA GLY A 258 -5.67 -17.71 -24.94
C GLY A 258 -5.32 -19.15 -24.51
N GLU A 259 -4.64 -19.34 -23.38
CA GLU A 259 -4.38 -20.64 -22.77
C GLU A 259 -4.84 -20.66 -21.30
N ASN A 260 -5.01 -21.87 -20.75
CA ASN A 260 -5.44 -22.07 -19.37
C ASN A 260 -4.23 -22.32 -18.46
N CYS A 261 -4.37 -21.93 -17.19
CA CYS A 261 -3.37 -22.13 -16.16
C CYS A 261 -3.09 -23.63 -15.99
N PRO A 262 -1.82 -24.09 -16.10
CA PRO A 262 -1.48 -25.49 -15.92
C PRO A 262 -1.79 -26.04 -14.52
N HIS A 263 -2.02 -25.16 -13.54
CA HIS A 263 -2.26 -25.54 -12.15
C HIS A 263 -3.75 -25.59 -11.83
N CYS A 264 -4.47 -24.47 -11.94
CA CYS A 264 -5.87 -24.37 -11.53
C CYS A 264 -6.87 -24.34 -12.70
N SER A 265 -6.40 -24.49 -13.95
CA SER A 265 -7.21 -24.49 -15.18
C SER A 265 -8.00 -23.21 -15.50
N LEU A 266 -7.91 -22.14 -14.70
CA LEU A 266 -8.48 -20.83 -15.05
C LEU A 266 -7.76 -20.23 -16.27
N PRO A 267 -8.45 -19.43 -17.11
CA PRO A 267 -7.81 -18.71 -18.21
C PRO A 267 -6.65 -17.84 -17.72
N LEU A 268 -5.50 -17.94 -18.41
CA LEU A 268 -4.39 -17.03 -18.20
C LEU A 268 -4.67 -15.68 -18.85
N ILE A 269 -4.06 -14.64 -18.28
CA ILE A 269 -4.12 -13.28 -18.81
C ILE A 269 -2.71 -12.70 -18.93
N ASN A 270 -2.54 -11.74 -19.84
CA ASN A 270 -1.48 -10.75 -19.69
C ASN A 270 -2.03 -9.64 -18.79
N LEU A 271 -1.56 -9.59 -17.53
CA LEU A 271 -1.97 -8.56 -16.57
C LEU A 271 -1.60 -7.15 -17.08
N PHE A 272 -0.40 -7.03 -17.65
CA PHE A 272 0.08 -5.80 -18.26
C PHE A 272 0.76 -6.08 -19.59
N GLU A 273 0.44 -5.30 -20.62
CA GLU A 273 1.18 -5.24 -21.88
C GLU A 273 1.73 -3.82 -22.06
N VAL A 274 3.05 -3.66 -22.00
CA VAL A 274 3.71 -2.35 -21.88
C VAL A 274 4.84 -2.20 -22.89
N THR A 275 4.90 -1.06 -23.58
CA THR A 275 6.08 -0.72 -24.37
C THR A 275 7.26 -0.38 -23.44
N PRO A 276 8.48 -0.95 -23.61
CA PRO A 276 9.62 -0.69 -22.72
C PRO A 276 9.89 0.80 -22.45
N SER A 277 9.75 1.66 -23.46
CA SER A 277 9.97 3.10 -23.34
C SER A 277 8.98 3.80 -22.41
N ALA A 278 7.82 3.22 -22.13
CA ALA A 278 6.81 3.81 -21.23
C ALA A 278 7.32 3.90 -19.77
N VAL A 279 8.25 3.03 -19.38
CA VAL A 279 8.93 3.04 -18.08
C VAL A 279 10.41 3.41 -18.20
N GLY A 280 10.82 4.01 -19.33
CA GLY A 280 12.22 4.39 -19.56
C GLY A 280 13.18 3.22 -19.80
N LEU A 281 12.69 2.00 -20.02
CA LEU A 281 13.53 0.84 -20.33
C LEU A 281 13.96 0.86 -21.81
N SER A 282 15.26 0.71 -22.06
CA SER A 282 15.80 0.61 -23.42
C SER A 282 15.32 -0.66 -24.13
N THR A 283 14.97 -0.54 -25.41
CA THR A 283 14.56 -1.68 -26.27
C THR A 283 15.66 -2.72 -26.48
N GLN A 284 16.92 -2.39 -26.19
CA GLN A 284 18.01 -3.38 -26.21
C GLN A 284 17.92 -4.39 -25.05
N GLY A 285 17.16 -4.08 -23.99
CA GLY A 285 17.01 -4.92 -22.80
C GLY A 285 15.81 -5.86 -22.83
N TRP A 286 14.91 -5.75 -23.81
CA TRP A 286 13.69 -6.57 -23.85
C TRP A 286 13.17 -6.81 -25.28
N PRO A 287 12.79 -8.05 -25.65
CA PRO A 287 12.27 -8.34 -26.98
C PRO A 287 10.82 -7.83 -27.12
N GLY A 288 10.63 -6.77 -27.90
CA GLY A 288 9.31 -6.24 -28.21
C GLY A 288 8.59 -5.63 -27.00
N GLN A 289 7.31 -5.96 -26.84
CA GLN A 289 6.47 -5.47 -25.74
C GLN A 289 6.72 -6.31 -24.48
N ILE A 290 6.71 -5.66 -23.30
CA ILE A 290 6.71 -6.35 -22.01
C ILE A 290 5.30 -6.88 -21.78
N ARG A 291 5.16 -8.20 -21.63
CA ARG A 291 3.88 -8.86 -21.33
C ARG A 291 4.01 -9.62 -20.02
N ILE A 292 3.28 -9.19 -19.00
CA ILE A 292 3.27 -9.82 -17.68
C ILE A 292 2.17 -10.88 -17.66
N LEU A 293 2.53 -12.12 -17.99
CA LEU A 293 1.62 -13.27 -17.95
C LEU A 293 1.34 -13.69 -16.50
N THR A 294 0.07 -13.95 -16.17
CA THR A 294 -0.31 -14.47 -14.85
C THR A 294 -1.58 -15.33 -14.86
N CYS A 295 -1.81 -16.01 -13.74
CA CYS A 295 -3.07 -16.61 -13.36
C CYS A 295 -3.63 -15.83 -12.16
N GLN A 296 -4.80 -15.21 -12.34
CA GLN A 296 -5.43 -14.33 -11.34
C GLN A 296 -5.68 -15.02 -10.00
N CYS A 297 -5.98 -16.31 -10.00
CA CYS A 297 -6.14 -17.09 -8.76
C CYS A 297 -4.80 -17.53 -8.17
N CYS A 298 -3.91 -18.15 -8.96
CA CYS A 298 -2.67 -18.69 -8.42
C CYS A 298 -1.75 -17.61 -7.84
N THR A 299 -1.77 -16.40 -8.41
CA THR A 299 -0.96 -15.27 -7.94
C THR A 299 -1.34 -14.77 -6.54
N ALA A 300 -2.56 -15.10 -6.07
CA ALA A 300 -3.02 -14.80 -4.71
C ALA A 300 -2.44 -15.73 -3.64
N TYR A 301 -1.85 -16.86 -4.05
CA TYR A 301 -1.31 -17.86 -3.12
C TYR A 301 0.20 -18.05 -3.24
N ASN A 302 0.79 -17.69 -4.38
CA ASN A 302 2.24 -17.76 -4.62
C ASN A 302 2.63 -16.72 -5.68
N THR A 303 3.90 -16.33 -5.71
CA THR A 303 4.44 -15.62 -6.87
C THR A 303 4.30 -16.47 -8.15
N VAL A 304 3.78 -15.88 -9.22
CA VAL A 304 3.67 -16.52 -10.53
C VAL A 304 4.72 -15.94 -11.46
N PHE A 305 5.56 -16.80 -12.03
CA PHE A 305 6.62 -16.42 -12.98
C PHE A 305 6.26 -16.80 -14.42
N ALA A 306 6.77 -16.02 -15.36
CA ALA A 306 6.80 -16.36 -16.78
C ALA A 306 8.16 -16.01 -17.42
N THR A 307 8.57 -16.78 -18.41
CA THR A 307 9.76 -16.50 -19.22
C THR A 307 9.34 -15.93 -20.55
N VAL A 308 10.07 -14.95 -21.08
CA VAL A 308 9.80 -14.35 -22.37
C VAL A 308 10.71 -14.96 -23.42
N ASP A 309 10.13 -15.44 -24.52
CA ASP A 309 10.88 -16.01 -25.63
C ASP A 309 11.49 -14.91 -26.53
N PRO A 310 12.40 -15.25 -27.47
CA PRO A 310 13.04 -14.26 -28.33
C PRO A 310 12.08 -13.46 -29.22
N GLN A 311 10.81 -13.86 -29.34
CA GLN A 311 9.77 -13.15 -30.08
C GLN A 311 8.97 -12.19 -29.18
N GLY A 312 9.27 -12.14 -27.88
CA GLY A 312 8.55 -11.32 -26.91
C GLY A 312 7.26 -11.97 -26.40
N GLN A 313 7.09 -13.29 -26.59
CA GLN A 313 5.92 -14.00 -26.10
C GLN A 313 6.21 -14.57 -24.70
N PRO A 314 5.38 -14.25 -23.68
CA PRO A 314 5.54 -14.84 -22.36
C PRO A 314 5.07 -16.30 -22.37
N ARG A 315 5.73 -17.13 -21.57
CA ARG A 315 5.39 -18.54 -21.35
C ARG A 315 5.39 -18.83 -19.87
N TRP A 316 4.42 -19.63 -19.42
CA TRP A 316 4.34 -20.09 -18.03
C TRP A 316 5.66 -20.71 -17.58
N CYS A 317 6.15 -20.33 -16.40
CA CYS A 317 7.38 -20.90 -15.86
C CYS A 317 7.11 -22.24 -15.17
N GLU A 318 7.84 -23.29 -15.55
CA GLU A 318 7.75 -24.62 -14.93
C GLU A 318 8.13 -24.62 -13.43
N LYS A 319 8.82 -23.57 -12.97
CA LYS A 319 9.21 -23.41 -11.56
C LYS A 319 8.11 -22.81 -10.68
N ASN A 320 6.95 -22.47 -11.24
CA ASN A 320 5.82 -21.99 -10.45
C ASN A 320 5.38 -23.06 -9.46
N ALA A 321 5.11 -22.65 -8.22
CA ALA A 321 4.61 -23.55 -7.19
C ALA A 321 3.10 -23.81 -7.39
N LEU A 322 2.69 -25.07 -7.21
CA LEU A 322 1.28 -25.43 -7.14
C LEU A 322 0.75 -25.14 -5.73
N SER A 323 -0.34 -24.38 -5.64
CA SER A 323 -1.12 -24.23 -4.40
C SER A 323 -2.38 -25.10 -4.49
N THR A 324 -2.56 -26.02 -3.54
CA THR A 324 -3.79 -26.81 -3.44
C THR A 324 -4.99 -25.92 -3.13
N LEU A 325 -4.80 -24.88 -2.31
CA LEU A 325 -5.83 -23.88 -2.01
C LEU A 325 -6.25 -23.11 -3.26
N ALA A 326 -5.31 -22.75 -4.14
CA ALA A 326 -5.65 -22.09 -5.40
C ALA A 326 -6.52 -22.99 -6.29
N VAL A 327 -6.21 -24.29 -6.35
CA VAL A 327 -7.03 -25.24 -7.12
C VAL A 327 -8.43 -25.35 -6.53
N GLU A 328 -8.55 -25.49 -5.20
CA GLU A 328 -9.82 -25.63 -4.48
C GLU A 328 -10.71 -24.39 -4.64
N ASN A 329 -10.13 -23.20 -4.65
CA ASN A 329 -10.88 -21.93 -4.71
C ASN A 329 -11.03 -21.37 -6.14
N SER A 330 -10.49 -22.04 -7.16
CA SER A 330 -10.47 -21.51 -8.53
C SER A 330 -11.85 -21.37 -9.17
N SER A 331 -12.83 -22.19 -8.77
CA SER A 331 -14.19 -22.11 -9.32
C SER A 331 -14.93 -20.85 -8.92
N ASP A 332 -14.57 -20.28 -7.77
CA ASP A 332 -15.25 -19.15 -7.15
C ASP A 332 -14.48 -17.84 -7.39
N TRP A 333 -13.40 -17.90 -8.16
CA TRP A 333 -12.54 -16.76 -8.43
C TRP A 333 -13.22 -15.74 -9.35
N ILE A 334 -13.32 -14.50 -8.89
CA ILE A 334 -13.82 -13.38 -9.69
C ILE A 334 -12.71 -12.91 -10.63
N THR A 335 -12.99 -12.94 -11.93
CA THR A 335 -12.04 -12.52 -12.95
C THR A 335 -12.10 -11.03 -13.18
N LEU A 336 -10.95 -10.38 -13.27
CA LEU A 336 -10.81 -8.99 -13.67
C LEU A 336 -11.45 -8.73 -15.04
N PRO A 337 -12.12 -7.58 -15.22
CA PRO A 337 -12.60 -7.15 -16.51
C PRO A 337 -11.42 -6.87 -17.45
N LEU A 338 -11.58 -7.22 -18.73
CA LEU A 338 -10.56 -6.99 -19.75
C LEU A 338 -10.46 -5.51 -20.09
N ASP A 339 -9.23 -5.03 -20.33
CA ASP A 339 -8.95 -3.71 -20.92
C ASP A 339 -9.66 -2.55 -20.21
N VAL A 340 -9.62 -2.57 -18.87
CA VAL A 340 -10.40 -1.63 -18.01
C VAL A 340 -9.61 -0.39 -17.59
N LEU A 341 -8.28 -0.49 -17.53
CA LEU A 341 -7.39 0.59 -17.08
C LEU A 341 -6.45 1.04 -18.19
N HIS A 342 -6.33 2.36 -18.34
CA HIS A 342 -5.56 3.01 -19.40
C HIS A 342 -4.65 4.10 -18.84
N PRO A 343 -3.55 4.45 -19.53
CA PRO A 343 -2.66 5.52 -19.09
C PRO A 343 -3.39 6.87 -18.99
N GLY A 344 -3.31 7.48 -17.81
CA GLY A 344 -3.73 8.85 -17.55
C GLY A 344 -2.55 9.81 -17.50
N GLU A 345 -2.60 10.74 -16.56
CA GLU A 345 -1.52 11.72 -16.34
C GLU A 345 -0.26 11.07 -15.73
N SER A 346 0.87 11.76 -15.91
CA SER A 346 2.09 11.42 -15.19
C SER A 346 1.98 11.88 -13.72
N ARG A 347 2.51 11.07 -12.82
CA ARG A 347 2.55 11.33 -11.37
C ARG A 347 4.01 11.38 -10.88
N LEU A 348 4.22 11.95 -9.69
CA LEU A 348 5.48 11.79 -8.97
C LEU A 348 5.73 10.31 -8.67
N SER A 349 6.99 9.90 -8.56
CA SER A 349 7.32 8.48 -8.35
C SER A 349 6.80 7.92 -7.02
N LEU A 350 6.54 8.79 -6.03
CA LEU A 350 6.06 8.38 -4.70
C LEU A 350 4.56 8.63 -4.49
N PHE A 351 3.84 9.00 -5.55
CA PHE A 351 2.45 9.46 -5.45
C PHE A 351 1.49 8.40 -4.88
N ALA A 352 1.72 7.13 -5.20
CA ALA A 352 0.96 5.99 -4.67
C ALA A 352 1.93 4.97 -4.05
N ALA A 353 2.87 5.44 -3.24
CA ALA A 353 3.91 4.62 -2.62
C ALA A 353 3.53 4.07 -1.24
N GLU A 354 2.41 4.51 -0.67
CA GLU A 354 1.89 4.01 0.60
C GLU A 354 0.35 3.90 0.57
N ILE A 355 -0.21 2.79 1.07
CA ILE A 355 -1.63 2.46 1.08
C ILE A 355 -2.50 3.43 1.90
N PHE A 356 -1.92 4.17 2.85
CA PHE A 356 -2.65 5.20 3.60
C PHE A 356 -2.75 6.55 2.86
N LEU A 357 -2.15 6.69 1.68
CA LEU A 357 -2.30 7.90 0.88
C LEU A 357 -3.73 8.01 0.30
N PRO A 358 -4.37 9.20 0.36
CA PRO A 358 -5.74 9.38 -0.11
C PRO A 358 -5.80 9.53 -1.64
N THR A 359 -5.44 8.47 -2.37
CA THR A 359 -5.39 8.43 -3.83
C THR A 359 -5.74 7.04 -4.38
N THR A 360 -5.80 6.94 -5.71
CA THR A 360 -5.90 5.69 -6.45
C THR A 360 -4.52 5.07 -6.67
N PHE A 361 -4.44 3.74 -6.64
CA PHE A 361 -3.16 3.02 -6.53
C PHE A 361 -2.67 2.41 -7.83
N SER A 362 -3.51 2.23 -8.83
CA SER A 362 -3.14 1.62 -10.11
C SER A 362 -2.20 2.54 -10.88
N GLN A 363 -0.97 2.07 -11.10
CA GLN A 363 0.09 2.86 -11.72
C GLN A 363 1.05 1.99 -12.53
N LEU A 364 1.62 2.59 -13.57
CA LEU A 364 2.76 2.07 -14.31
C LEU A 364 4.03 2.80 -13.85
N GLY A 365 5.01 2.04 -13.38
CA GLY A 365 6.20 2.54 -12.70
C GLY A 365 5.85 3.20 -11.36
N GLY A 366 6.73 4.07 -10.86
CA GLY A 366 6.64 4.58 -9.49
C GLY A 366 7.07 3.55 -8.44
N HIS A 367 7.16 3.99 -7.19
CA HIS A 367 7.39 3.12 -6.04
C HIS A 367 6.09 2.36 -5.72
N PRO A 368 6.14 1.04 -5.48
CA PRO A 368 4.94 0.27 -5.15
C PRO A 368 4.36 0.67 -3.79
N ALA A 369 3.03 0.66 -3.65
CA ALA A 369 2.37 0.68 -2.34
C ALA A 369 2.23 -0.76 -1.84
N TRP A 370 2.97 -1.14 -0.81
CA TRP A 370 2.88 -2.48 -0.23
C TRP A 370 1.73 -2.53 0.77
N VAL A 371 0.82 -3.50 0.60
CA VAL A 371 -0.29 -3.71 1.56
C VAL A 371 0.21 -4.48 2.79
N GLN A 372 1.20 -5.34 2.59
CA GLN A 372 1.86 -6.13 3.62
C GLN A 372 3.36 -5.76 3.66
N ASP A 373 4.23 -6.67 4.07
CA ASP A 373 5.68 -6.47 3.93
C ASP A 373 6.10 -6.30 2.46
N THR A 374 7.21 -5.59 2.23
CA THR A 374 7.78 -5.49 0.88
C THR A 374 8.15 -6.87 0.35
N ASP A 375 7.62 -7.25 -0.81
CA ASP A 375 7.85 -8.57 -1.39
C ASP A 375 8.32 -8.45 -2.84
N TYR A 376 9.57 -8.04 -3.02
CA TYR A 376 10.22 -8.08 -4.34
C TYR A 376 10.61 -9.53 -4.68
N PRO A 377 10.05 -10.13 -5.74
CA PRO A 377 10.35 -11.51 -6.07
C PRO A 377 11.82 -11.71 -6.43
N THR A 378 12.35 -12.88 -6.08
CA THR A 378 13.66 -13.33 -6.55
C THR A 378 13.53 -14.01 -7.90
N CYS A 379 14.28 -13.54 -8.90
CA CYS A 379 14.25 -14.13 -10.23
C CYS A 379 14.67 -15.61 -10.18
N PRO A 380 13.85 -16.55 -10.70
CA PRO A 380 14.15 -17.97 -10.64
C PRO A 380 15.34 -18.40 -11.52
N THR A 381 15.88 -17.51 -12.34
CA THR A 381 16.99 -17.77 -13.27
C THR A 381 18.32 -17.27 -12.75
N CYS A 382 18.41 -16.00 -12.33
CA CYS A 382 19.65 -15.40 -11.84
C CYS A 382 19.72 -15.18 -10.32
N ALA A 383 18.65 -15.49 -9.59
CA ALA A 383 18.52 -15.23 -8.15
C ALA A 383 18.66 -13.76 -7.72
N GLN A 384 18.60 -12.81 -8.66
CA GLN A 384 18.55 -11.38 -8.34
C GLN A 384 17.12 -10.94 -8.02
N THR A 385 16.99 -9.96 -7.13
CA THR A 385 15.74 -9.25 -6.86
C THR A 385 15.20 -8.62 -8.15
N MET A 386 13.93 -8.88 -8.44
CA MET A 386 13.22 -8.38 -9.61
C MET A 386 12.77 -6.93 -9.40
N MET A 387 12.61 -6.19 -10.50
CA MET A 387 12.19 -4.79 -10.46
C MET A 387 10.67 -4.69 -10.63
N PHE A 388 10.04 -3.90 -9.78
CA PHE A 388 8.64 -3.52 -9.90
C PHE A 388 8.41 -2.75 -11.22
N LEU A 389 7.35 -3.14 -11.93
CA LEU A 389 6.95 -2.55 -13.21
C LEU A 389 5.65 -1.75 -13.08
N ALA A 390 4.62 -2.33 -12.46
CA ALA A 390 3.28 -1.74 -12.38
C ALA A 390 2.47 -2.43 -11.28
N GLN A 391 1.46 -1.74 -10.76
CA GLN A 391 0.46 -2.29 -9.85
C GLN A 391 -0.95 -1.99 -10.35
N LEU A 392 -1.90 -2.83 -9.92
CA LEU A 392 -3.32 -2.70 -10.17
C LEU A 392 -4.05 -2.95 -8.85
N SER A 393 -4.85 -1.99 -8.41
CA SER A 393 -5.74 -2.13 -7.26
C SER A 393 -7.12 -2.55 -7.71
N TYR A 394 -7.73 -3.49 -7.00
CA TYR A 394 -9.13 -3.88 -7.25
C TYR A 394 -10.10 -2.72 -6.98
N GLU A 395 -9.80 -1.86 -6.01
CA GLU A 395 -10.58 -0.67 -5.64
C GLU A 395 -10.67 0.37 -6.79
N ASP A 396 -9.69 0.40 -7.69
CA ASP A 396 -9.70 1.34 -8.83
C ASP A 396 -10.56 0.84 -10.01
N ILE A 397 -11.03 -0.42 -9.94
CA ILE A 397 -11.74 -1.10 -11.02
C ILE A 397 -13.21 -1.30 -10.66
N GLU A 398 -13.45 -1.92 -9.51
CA GLU A 398 -14.78 -2.34 -9.06
C GLU A 398 -15.43 -1.24 -8.21
N GLU A 399 -16.70 -0.97 -8.50
CA GLU A 399 -17.51 -0.01 -7.74
C GLU A 399 -18.18 -0.69 -6.52
N GLU A 400 -17.87 -1.97 -6.28
CA GLU A 400 -18.39 -2.74 -5.17
C GLU A 400 -17.60 -2.42 -3.89
N GLU A 401 -18.33 -2.20 -2.79
CA GLU A 401 -17.82 -1.73 -1.48
C GLU A 401 -16.81 -2.69 -0.80
N TYR A 402 -16.50 -3.84 -1.42
CA TYR A 402 -15.66 -4.90 -0.84
C TYR A 402 -14.57 -5.42 -1.79
N ALA A 403 -14.30 -4.73 -2.89
CA ALA A 403 -13.23 -5.12 -3.81
C ALA A 403 -11.87 -4.72 -3.23
N GLU A 404 -11.15 -5.67 -2.64
CA GLU A 404 -9.88 -5.41 -1.96
C GLU A 404 -8.68 -6.09 -2.64
N GLY A 405 -7.51 -5.53 -2.37
CA GLY A 405 -6.22 -6.11 -2.71
C GLY A 405 -5.56 -5.55 -3.96
N MET A 406 -4.28 -5.87 -4.10
CA MET A 406 -3.38 -5.27 -5.05
C MET A 406 -2.56 -6.33 -5.77
N LEU A 407 -2.53 -6.25 -7.11
CA LEU A 407 -1.69 -7.06 -7.97
C LEU A 407 -0.45 -6.28 -8.39
N TYR A 408 0.72 -6.90 -8.27
CA TYR A 408 1.99 -6.31 -8.65
C TYR A 408 2.59 -7.08 -9.83
N GLY A 409 3.18 -6.36 -10.77
CA GLY A 409 3.94 -6.91 -11.89
C GLY A 409 5.43 -6.56 -11.76
N PHE A 410 6.30 -7.53 -12.02
CA PHE A 410 7.76 -7.38 -11.92
C PHE A 410 8.47 -7.91 -13.16
N ILE A 411 9.67 -7.39 -13.41
CA ILE A 411 10.56 -7.87 -14.47
C ILE A 411 11.99 -8.10 -13.98
N CYS A 412 12.65 -9.07 -14.60
CA CYS A 412 14.09 -9.26 -14.56
C CYS A 412 14.62 -8.99 -15.97
N PRO A 413 15.14 -7.78 -16.26
CA PRO A 413 15.58 -7.42 -17.60
C PRO A 413 16.68 -8.33 -18.15
N SER A 414 17.62 -8.77 -17.31
CA SER A 414 18.74 -9.62 -17.73
C SER A 414 18.32 -11.03 -18.16
N CYS A 415 17.27 -11.58 -17.52
CA CYS A 415 16.79 -12.93 -17.79
C CYS A 415 15.50 -12.99 -18.59
N GLN A 416 14.94 -11.83 -18.95
CA GLN A 416 13.66 -11.71 -19.65
C GLN A 416 12.57 -12.56 -18.96
N THR A 417 12.51 -12.44 -17.64
CA THR A 417 11.57 -13.15 -16.78
C THR A 417 10.63 -12.14 -16.14
N THR A 418 9.35 -12.46 -16.06
CA THR A 418 8.32 -11.64 -15.42
C THR A 418 7.80 -12.37 -14.19
N ALA A 419 7.24 -11.61 -13.25
CA ALA A 419 6.56 -12.18 -12.09
C ALA A 419 5.31 -11.38 -11.75
N THR A 420 4.36 -12.01 -11.07
CA THR A 420 3.30 -11.32 -10.34
C THR A 420 3.21 -11.82 -8.90
N SER A 421 2.81 -10.92 -8.01
CA SER A 421 2.37 -11.22 -6.65
C SER A 421 1.07 -10.47 -6.36
N TYR A 422 0.44 -10.82 -5.25
CA TYR A 422 -0.80 -10.23 -4.78
C TYR A 422 -0.69 -10.00 -3.27
N GLN A 423 -1.24 -8.89 -2.79
CA GLN A 423 -1.37 -8.60 -1.37
C GLN A 423 -2.77 -8.06 -1.08
N GLN A 424 -3.28 -8.32 0.12
CA GLN A 424 -4.55 -7.82 0.64
C GLN A 424 -4.45 -7.69 2.17
N THR A 425 -5.32 -6.89 2.77
CA THR A 425 -5.40 -6.63 4.22
C THR A 425 -5.95 -7.80 5.03
#